data_AF-D8SYB8-F1
#
_entry.id   AF-D8SYB8-F1
#
_cell.length_a   1.000
_cell.length_b   1.000
_cell.length_c   1.000
_cell.angle_alpha   90.00
_cell.angle_beta   90.00
_cell.angle_gamma   90.00
#
_symmetry.space_group_name_H-M   'P 1'
#
loop_
_entity.id
_entity.type
_entity.pdbx_description
1 polymer ?
#
loop_
_entity_poly.entity_id
_entity_poly.type
_entity_poly.pdbx_seq_one_letter_code
_entity_poly.pdbx_strand_id
1 'polypeptide(L)'
;MEQKRNMIRIEREPVILTSKPKLVKVLTTLFSTDADRGLFKALCARIEACVRAKYHDLFEELMARNLLRPTRRGFSRCFTVRHAELSVVISRFYLFLQIMTKSNFKVLKKKEWKIATSSKYVLRLDVKLNKDRLDDKLLKKYPRVTEAGDEQLFENRCLIYRRGIGCDTAQGYYMLAKVEEIQKSFWKMILRLCIGEEENFMHEEPKPDDRFMEMERIHVGDVRIKHFFQKVELQEPTFSQVIVIYSFASNAISRTRDDPRGIHIKQFKDVPMADLELVLPEKKSPRLSWSEWIKLIFSGVTGVVLLSNNFFFSSKRHSSFVPLAFTILAAFVGYCFKVYFTFHINVLEYHRLISKSIYDKQSDSHLGTLLHLCTNVTNQETMETIVGYFVLLVLGTATKQEFALHCNYLMEREFQERCEFEYDDALDKLRAFELLDEVTQ
;
A
#
# COMPACT_ATOMS: atom_id res chain seq x y z
N MET A 1 -9.65 -27.26 18.86
CA MET A 1 -9.43 -25.80 18.93
C MET A 1 -9.71 -25.25 17.54
N GLU A 2 -10.88 -24.64 17.39
CA GLU A 2 -11.33 -24.00 16.16
C GLU A 2 -10.36 -22.87 15.77
N GLN A 3 -10.17 -22.68 14.46
CA GLN A 3 -9.36 -21.60 13.91
C GLN A 3 -9.97 -20.27 14.34
N LYS A 4 -9.25 -19.50 15.17
CA LYS A 4 -9.57 -18.09 15.34
C LYS A 4 -9.16 -17.40 14.04
N ARG A 5 -10.13 -17.16 13.14
CA ARG A 5 -9.88 -16.49 11.86
C ARG A 5 -9.43 -15.07 12.16
N ASN A 6 -8.28 -14.67 11.61
CA ASN A 6 -7.78 -13.30 11.75
C ASN A 6 -8.56 -12.41 10.80
N MET A 7 -9.71 -11.91 11.25
CA MET A 7 -10.56 -11.00 10.49
C MET A 7 -10.10 -9.56 10.70
N ILE A 8 -10.00 -8.81 9.61
CA ILE A 8 -9.72 -7.37 9.62
C ILE A 8 -10.98 -6.64 9.21
N ARG A 9 -11.35 -5.63 9.99
CA ARG A 9 -12.42 -4.70 9.62
C ARG A 9 -11.85 -3.54 8.85
N ILE A 10 -12.36 -3.33 7.65
CA ILE A 10 -11.97 -2.24 6.76
C ILE A 10 -13.22 -1.45 6.39
N GLU A 11 -13.16 -0.13 6.47
CA GLU A 11 -14.27 0.75 6.06
C GLU A 11 -14.52 0.62 4.56
N ARG A 12 -15.79 0.54 4.15
CA ARG A 12 -16.17 0.56 2.73
C ARG A 12 -15.81 1.90 2.11
N GLU A 13 -15.51 1.88 0.82
CA GLU A 13 -15.14 3.08 0.08
C GLU A 13 -16.13 3.38 -1.04
N PRO A 14 -16.39 4.67 -1.33
CA PRO A 14 -17.18 5.10 -2.46
C PRO A 14 -16.36 5.04 -3.76
N VAL A 15 -15.79 3.88 -4.07
CA VAL A 15 -14.96 3.69 -5.27
C VAL A 15 -15.50 2.49 -6.03
N ILE A 16 -15.74 2.71 -7.32
CA ILE A 16 -16.13 1.65 -8.25
C ILE A 16 -14.83 1.03 -8.76
N LEU A 17 -14.57 -0.23 -8.40
CA LEU A 17 -13.32 -0.91 -8.75
C LEU A 17 -13.39 -1.56 -10.14
N THR A 18 -14.61 -1.79 -10.63
CA THR A 18 -14.87 -2.38 -11.94
C THR A 18 -14.41 -1.45 -13.05
N SER A 19 -13.94 -2.05 -14.15
CA SER A 19 -13.59 -1.29 -15.34
C SER A 19 -14.85 -0.77 -16.04
N LYS A 20 -14.83 0.51 -16.44
CA LYS A 20 -15.87 1.14 -17.28
C LYS A 20 -16.36 0.26 -18.45
N PRO A 21 -15.51 -0.38 -19.28
CA PRO A 21 -16.00 -1.25 -20.36
C PRO A 21 -16.77 -2.47 -19.85
N LYS A 22 -16.37 -3.06 -18.72
CA LYS A 22 -17.13 -4.15 -18.08
C LYS A 22 -18.46 -3.62 -17.55
N LEU A 23 -18.48 -2.45 -16.91
CA LEU A 23 -19.69 -1.79 -16.41
C LEU A 23 -20.70 -1.55 -17.52
N VAL A 24 -20.30 -0.86 -18.60
CA VAL A 24 -21.18 -0.58 -19.74
C VAL A 24 -21.66 -1.87 -20.38
N LYS A 25 -20.81 -2.89 -20.53
CA LYS A 25 -21.19 -4.18 -21.10
C LYS A 25 -22.27 -4.88 -20.27
N VAL A 26 -22.09 -4.99 -18.95
CA VAL A 26 -23.05 -5.65 -18.05
C VAL A 26 -24.38 -4.90 -18.02
N LEU A 27 -24.36 -3.57 -17.87
CA LEU A 27 -25.59 -2.77 -17.89
C LEU A 27 -26.32 -2.86 -19.24
N THR A 28 -25.58 -2.91 -20.35
CA THR A 28 -26.19 -3.08 -21.67
C THR A 28 -26.88 -4.44 -21.81
N THR A 29 -26.36 -5.51 -21.19
CA THR A 29 -27.00 -6.84 -21.24
C THR A 29 -28.33 -6.92 -20.48
N LEU A 30 -28.60 -5.97 -19.58
CA LEU A 30 -29.86 -5.91 -18.84
C LEU A 30 -31.04 -5.37 -19.69
N PHE A 31 -30.76 -4.74 -20.83
CA PHE A 31 -31.81 -4.29 -21.76
C PHE A 31 -32.28 -5.43 -22.68
N SER A 32 -33.60 -5.53 -22.84
CA SER A 32 -34.25 -6.57 -23.66
C SER A 32 -34.12 -6.31 -25.18
N THR A 33 -34.19 -5.05 -25.62
CA THR A 33 -34.22 -4.66 -27.04
C THR A 33 -32.83 -4.23 -27.55
N ASP A 34 -32.44 -4.65 -28.75
CA ASP A 34 -31.17 -4.21 -29.36
C ASP A 34 -31.13 -2.71 -29.70
N ALA A 35 -32.28 -2.08 -29.96
CA ALA A 35 -32.39 -0.63 -30.15
C ALA A 35 -31.99 0.13 -28.87
N ASP A 36 -32.53 -0.26 -27.72
CA ASP A 36 -32.25 0.36 -26.41
C ASP A 36 -30.79 0.17 -26.02
N ARG A 37 -30.20 -0.99 -26.34
CA ARG A 37 -28.76 -1.25 -26.16
C ARG A 37 -27.89 -0.28 -26.94
N GLY A 38 -28.26 0.05 -28.18
CA GLY A 38 -27.58 1.03 -29.01
C GLY A 38 -27.68 2.43 -28.44
N LEU A 39 -28.88 2.84 -28.03
CA LEU A 39 -29.15 4.14 -27.43
C LEU A 39 -28.39 4.34 -26.11
N PHE A 40 -28.41 3.32 -25.24
CA PHE A 40 -27.70 3.38 -23.95
C PHE A 40 -26.18 3.50 -24.13
N LYS A 41 -25.58 2.77 -25.08
CA LYS A 41 -24.15 2.91 -25.41
C LYS A 41 -23.82 4.31 -25.94
N ALA A 42 -24.68 4.87 -26.79
CA ALA A 42 -24.51 6.22 -27.30
C ALA A 42 -24.61 7.27 -26.17
N LEU A 43 -25.54 7.08 -25.23
CA LEU A 43 -25.66 7.91 -24.04
C LEU A 43 -24.40 7.82 -23.17
N CYS A 44 -23.90 6.62 -22.87
CA CYS A 44 -22.67 6.42 -22.10
C CYS A 44 -21.48 7.16 -22.73
N ALA A 45 -21.35 7.11 -24.06
CA ALA A 45 -20.30 7.82 -24.78
C ALA A 45 -20.46 9.35 -24.70
N ARG A 46 -21.69 9.87 -24.73
CA ARG A 46 -21.98 11.30 -24.55
C ARG A 46 -21.67 11.77 -23.14
N ILE A 47 -22.11 11.04 -22.11
CA ILE A 47 -21.79 11.33 -20.70
C ILE A 47 -20.27 11.42 -20.52
N GLU A 48 -19.54 10.44 -21.07
CA GLU A 48 -18.08 10.41 -21.01
C GLU A 48 -17.43 11.64 -21.67
N ALA A 49 -17.96 12.09 -22.80
CA ALA A 49 -17.49 13.30 -23.48
C ALA A 49 -17.77 14.57 -22.65
N CYS A 50 -18.96 14.68 -22.06
CA CYS A 50 -19.35 15.79 -21.18
C CYS A 50 -18.47 15.87 -19.92
N VAL A 51 -18.25 14.73 -19.26
CA VAL A 51 -17.36 14.65 -18.09
C VAL A 51 -15.93 15.04 -18.47
N ARG A 52 -15.41 14.57 -19.60
CA ARG A 52 -14.08 14.98 -20.08
C ARG A 52 -13.98 16.47 -20.36
N ALA A 53 -15.00 17.04 -21.00
CA ALA A 53 -15.03 18.47 -21.29
C ALA A 53 -15.05 19.29 -19.99
N LYS A 54 -15.85 18.89 -19.00
CA LYS A 54 -15.91 19.54 -17.67
C LYS A 54 -14.55 19.62 -16.98
N TYR A 55 -13.73 18.58 -17.12
CA TYR A 55 -12.41 18.51 -16.49
C TYR A 55 -11.25 18.95 -17.39
N HIS A 56 -11.51 19.32 -18.65
CA HIS A 56 -10.47 19.63 -19.63
C HIS A 56 -9.56 20.77 -19.18
N ASP A 57 -10.15 21.93 -18.85
CA ASP A 57 -9.39 23.13 -18.46
C ASP A 57 -8.59 22.90 -17.17
N LEU A 58 -9.19 22.19 -16.22
CA LEU A 58 -8.56 21.81 -14.96
C LEU A 58 -7.31 20.94 -15.20
N PHE A 59 -7.43 19.95 -16.08
CA PHE A 59 -6.33 19.06 -16.43
C PHE A 59 -5.25 19.77 -17.22
N GLU A 60 -5.62 20.66 -18.16
CA GLU A 60 -4.67 21.51 -18.85
C GLU A 60 -3.90 22.37 -17.84
N GLU A 61 -4.56 23.04 -16.88
CA GLU A 61 -3.88 23.85 -15.87
C GLU A 61 -2.91 23.04 -14.99
N LEU A 62 -3.32 21.83 -14.59
CA LEU A 62 -2.49 20.88 -13.84
C LEU A 62 -1.24 20.45 -14.64
N MET A 63 -1.40 20.27 -15.96
CA MET A 63 -0.38 19.75 -16.86
C MET A 63 0.52 20.84 -17.47
N ALA A 64 0.03 22.09 -17.56
CA ALA A 64 0.58 23.19 -18.36
C ALA A 64 1.91 23.80 -17.86
N ARG A 65 2.74 23.06 -17.13
CA ARG A 65 4.19 23.25 -16.89
C ARG A 65 4.53 22.33 -15.72
N ASN A 66 5.36 21.32 -15.98
CA ASN A 66 5.90 20.34 -15.05
C ASN A 66 5.69 20.68 -13.57
N LEU A 67 4.53 20.29 -13.03
CA LEU A 67 4.13 20.48 -11.63
C LEU A 67 5.18 19.91 -10.65
N LEU A 68 6.08 19.05 -11.14
CA LEU A 68 7.00 18.24 -10.36
C LEU A 68 8.47 18.31 -10.82
N ARG A 69 8.80 19.11 -11.85
CA ARG A 69 10.18 19.32 -12.31
C ARG A 69 10.37 20.71 -12.92
N PRO A 70 11.01 21.66 -12.21
CA PRO A 70 11.66 22.76 -12.91
C PRO A 70 12.62 22.16 -13.95
N THR A 71 12.63 22.74 -15.14
CA THR A 71 13.26 22.16 -16.33
C THR A 71 14.73 21.75 -16.14
N ARG A 72 15.09 20.56 -16.63
CA ARG A 72 16.48 20.16 -16.97
C ARG A 72 17.03 21.06 -18.09
N ARG A 73 17.50 22.26 -17.78
CA ARG A 73 18.53 22.92 -18.59
C ARG A 73 19.55 23.50 -17.62
N GLY A 74 20.82 23.16 -17.86
CA GLY A 74 21.91 23.29 -16.91
C GLY A 74 21.90 24.65 -16.22
N PHE A 75 21.69 24.65 -14.91
CA PHE A 75 21.78 25.86 -14.11
C PHE A 75 22.37 25.51 -12.76
N SER A 76 23.70 25.44 -12.73
CA SER A 76 24.54 25.44 -11.52
C SER A 76 24.45 26.75 -10.73
N ARG A 77 23.38 27.55 -10.92
CA ARG A 77 23.15 28.84 -10.25
C ARG A 77 21.64 29.10 -10.06
N CYS A 78 20.97 28.29 -9.23
CA CYS A 78 19.63 28.65 -8.74
C CYS A 78 19.72 29.13 -7.28
N PHE A 79 20.42 30.26 -7.11
CA PHE A 79 20.11 31.17 -6.00
C PHE A 79 18.77 31.82 -6.32
N THR A 80 17.85 31.80 -5.34
CA THR A 80 16.53 32.46 -5.35
C THR A 80 15.52 32.04 -6.43
N VAL A 81 14.74 30.99 -6.13
CA VAL A 81 13.38 30.87 -6.70
C VAL A 81 12.61 32.12 -6.24
N ARG A 82 12.05 32.91 -7.17
CA ARG A 82 11.22 34.07 -6.79
C ARG A 82 10.00 33.61 -6.01
N HIS A 83 9.58 34.37 -5.00
CA HIS A 83 8.35 34.09 -4.22
C HIS A 83 7.11 33.87 -5.10
N ALA A 84 7.03 34.54 -6.26
CA ALA A 84 5.93 34.41 -7.23
C ALA A 84 5.87 33.04 -7.93
N GLU A 85 7.01 32.37 -8.13
CA GLU A 85 7.02 31.02 -8.73
C GLU A 85 6.60 29.97 -7.70
N LEU A 86 6.96 30.17 -6.43
CA LEU A 86 6.57 29.28 -5.34
C LEU A 86 5.06 29.32 -5.08
N SER A 87 4.42 30.50 -5.14
CA SER A 87 2.97 30.63 -4.97
C SER A 87 2.18 29.90 -6.06
N VAL A 88 2.66 29.91 -7.31
CA VAL A 88 2.03 29.18 -8.41
C VAL A 88 2.14 27.66 -8.22
N VAL A 89 3.31 27.17 -7.80
CA VAL A 89 3.50 25.74 -7.46
C VAL A 89 2.59 25.31 -6.32
N ILE A 90 2.45 26.16 -5.28
CA ILE A 90 1.56 25.91 -4.14
C ILE A 90 0.10 25.83 -4.59
N SER A 91 -0.37 26.79 -5.40
CA SER A 91 -1.75 26.82 -5.91
C SER A 91 -2.08 25.57 -6.72
N ARG A 92 -1.17 25.14 -7.60
CA ARG A 92 -1.35 23.93 -8.40
C ARG A 92 -1.26 22.65 -7.59
N PHE A 93 -0.44 22.63 -6.53
CA PHE A 93 -0.43 21.51 -5.60
C PHE A 93 -1.76 21.40 -4.84
N TYR A 94 -2.37 22.53 -4.46
CA TYR A 94 -3.72 22.54 -3.90
C TYR A 94 -4.75 21.97 -4.89
N LEU A 95 -4.66 22.37 -6.16
CA LEU A 95 -5.49 21.82 -7.24
C LEU A 95 -5.33 20.30 -7.36
N PHE A 96 -4.08 19.82 -7.34
CA PHE A 96 -3.78 18.39 -7.35
C PHE A 96 -4.42 17.65 -6.17
N LEU A 97 -4.34 18.20 -4.96
CA LEU A 97 -4.96 17.62 -3.77
C LEU A 97 -6.49 17.60 -3.87
N GLN A 98 -7.10 18.64 -4.45
CA GLN A 98 -8.54 18.69 -4.70
C GLN A 98 -8.98 17.62 -5.72
N ILE A 99 -8.17 17.36 -6.75
CA ILE A 99 -8.41 16.28 -7.71
C ILE A 99 -8.30 14.91 -7.03
N MET A 100 -7.33 14.75 -6.11
CA MET A 100 -7.18 13.53 -5.31
C MET A 100 -8.42 13.26 -4.45
N THR A 101 -8.96 14.28 -3.78
CA THR A 101 -10.19 14.12 -2.98
C THR A 101 -11.39 13.80 -3.87
N LYS A 102 -11.53 14.45 -5.03
CA LYS A 102 -12.59 14.14 -6.01
C LYS A 102 -12.47 12.76 -6.65
N SER A 103 -11.29 12.16 -6.60
CA SER A 103 -11.05 10.79 -7.07
C SER A 103 -11.25 9.74 -5.98
N ASN A 104 -11.80 10.13 -4.83
CA ASN A 104 -12.02 9.29 -3.66
C ASN A 104 -10.73 8.67 -3.08
N PHE A 105 -9.60 9.38 -3.18
CA PHE A 105 -8.40 9.02 -2.41
C PHE A 105 -8.52 9.49 -0.97
N LYS A 106 -8.32 8.57 -0.02
CA LYS A 106 -8.26 8.86 1.41
C LYS A 106 -6.80 8.99 1.86
N VAL A 107 -6.52 9.91 2.78
CA VAL A 107 -5.22 9.98 3.46
C VAL A 107 -5.08 8.79 4.40
N LEU A 108 -3.93 8.13 4.38
CA LEU A 108 -3.66 6.99 5.24
C LEU A 108 -3.53 7.41 6.71
N LYS A 109 -4.35 6.82 7.58
CA LYS A 109 -4.37 7.14 9.02
C LYS A 109 -3.30 6.36 9.79
N LYS A 110 -2.84 6.88 10.94
CA LYS A 110 -1.87 6.17 11.79
C LYS A 110 -2.43 4.89 12.43
N LYS A 111 -3.73 4.84 12.72
CA LYS A 111 -4.40 3.60 13.16
C LYS A 111 -4.34 2.54 12.06
N GLU A 112 -4.66 2.91 10.83
CA GLU A 112 -4.60 2.02 9.66
C GLU A 112 -3.17 1.56 9.39
N TRP A 113 -2.17 2.46 9.51
CA TRP A 113 -0.77 2.08 9.41
C TRP A 113 -0.37 1.02 10.45
N LYS A 114 -0.78 1.18 11.71
CA LYS A 114 -0.49 0.19 12.76
C LYS A 114 -1.14 -1.17 12.46
N ILE A 115 -2.38 -1.18 11.96
CA ILE A 115 -3.11 -2.40 11.57
C ILE A 115 -2.51 -3.04 10.31
N ALA A 116 -1.97 -2.24 9.40
CA ALA A 116 -1.24 -2.71 8.23
C ALA A 116 0.07 -3.37 8.67
N THR A 117 0.92 -2.68 9.42
CA THR A 117 2.24 -3.18 9.86
C THR A 117 2.19 -4.24 10.97
N SER A 118 1.03 -4.51 11.59
CA SER A 118 0.93 -5.50 12.67
C SER A 118 1.21 -6.93 12.19
N SER A 119 1.01 -7.22 10.91
CA SER A 119 1.31 -8.51 10.30
C SER A 119 2.40 -8.38 9.23
N LYS A 120 3.09 -9.49 8.95
CA LYS A 120 4.07 -9.60 7.86
C LYS A 120 3.50 -10.56 6.80
N TYR A 121 3.49 -10.13 5.55
CA TYR A 121 3.05 -10.95 4.42
C TYR A 121 4.26 -11.59 3.72
N VAL A 122 4.21 -11.72 2.39
CA VAL A 122 5.24 -12.37 1.57
C VAL A 122 6.59 -11.70 1.76
N LEU A 123 6.62 -10.36 1.87
CA LEU A 123 7.84 -9.60 2.05
C LEU A 123 7.99 -9.20 3.53
N ARG A 124 8.74 -9.99 4.29
CA ARG A 124 9.04 -9.75 5.72
C ARG A 124 10.03 -8.60 5.95
N LEU A 125 9.84 -7.47 5.28
CA LEU A 125 10.77 -6.35 5.30
C LEU A 125 10.46 -5.45 6.50
N ASP A 126 11.41 -5.27 7.43
CA ASP A 126 11.31 -4.24 8.47
C ASP A 126 11.93 -2.94 7.93
N VAL A 127 11.14 -2.12 7.25
CA VAL A 127 11.58 -0.90 6.59
C VAL A 127 11.21 0.33 7.41
N LYS A 128 12.23 1.04 7.90
CA LYS A 128 12.05 2.33 8.57
C LYS A 128 12.32 3.49 7.64
N LEU A 129 11.44 4.49 7.68
CA LEU A 129 11.59 5.75 6.97
C LEU A 129 12.86 6.50 7.42
N ASN A 130 13.70 6.93 6.48
CA ASN A 130 14.83 7.79 6.78
C ASN A 130 14.41 9.26 6.89
N LYS A 131 13.94 9.64 8.08
CA LYS A 131 13.47 10.98 8.41
C LYS A 131 14.46 12.11 8.07
N ASP A 132 15.76 11.84 8.12
CA ASP A 132 16.81 12.87 7.95
C ASP A 132 16.99 13.31 6.49
N ARG A 133 16.45 12.52 5.54
CA ARG A 133 16.54 12.81 4.10
C ARG A 133 15.31 13.53 3.54
N LEU A 134 14.24 13.62 4.32
CA LEU A 134 12.96 14.20 3.90
C LEU A 134 12.79 15.60 4.49
N ASP A 135 12.25 16.51 3.70
CA ASP A 135 11.95 17.87 4.12
C ASP A 135 10.73 17.89 5.04
N ASP A 136 10.82 18.70 6.09
CA ASP A 136 9.76 18.88 7.08
C ASP A 136 9.01 20.21 6.89
N LYS A 137 9.47 21.10 5.98
CA LYS A 137 8.92 22.45 5.81
C LYS A 137 7.83 22.53 4.76
N LEU A 138 7.96 21.82 3.65
CA LEU A 138 7.02 21.91 2.54
C LEU A 138 5.62 21.46 2.97
N LEU A 139 5.50 20.28 3.57
CA LEU A 139 4.21 19.71 3.99
C LEU A 139 3.56 20.45 5.17
N LYS A 140 4.33 21.03 6.09
CA LYS A 140 3.81 21.88 7.18
C LYS A 140 3.10 23.15 6.67
N LYS A 141 3.41 23.61 5.46
CA LYS A 141 2.76 24.79 4.84
C LYS A 141 1.39 24.49 4.24
N TYR A 142 0.94 23.24 4.24
CA TYR A 142 -0.35 22.82 3.66
C TYR A 142 -1.34 22.36 4.75
N PRO A 143 -1.94 23.30 5.51
CA PRO A 143 -2.78 22.98 6.67
C PRO A 143 -4.09 22.26 6.31
N ARG A 144 -4.69 22.48 5.13
CA ARG A 144 -5.96 21.81 4.73
C ARG A 144 -5.84 20.29 4.54
N VAL A 145 -4.65 19.74 4.32
CA VAL A 145 -4.41 18.28 4.33
C VAL A 145 -4.47 17.71 5.76
N THR A 146 -4.48 18.58 6.76
CA THR A 146 -4.31 18.27 8.18
C THR A 146 -5.62 18.35 8.97
N GLU A 147 -6.76 18.62 8.33
CA GLU A 147 -8.06 18.77 9.01
C GLU A 147 -8.89 17.48 8.96
N ALA A 148 -8.71 16.64 9.98
CA ALA A 148 -9.76 15.93 10.72
C ALA A 148 -9.15 14.96 11.75
N GLY A 149 -8.59 15.48 12.86
CA GLY A 149 -8.41 14.74 14.12
C GLY A 149 -7.47 13.52 14.17
N ASP A 150 -6.83 13.12 13.07
CA ASP A 150 -6.03 11.89 13.01
C ASP A 150 -4.54 12.13 13.36
N GLU A 151 -3.99 11.28 14.24
CA GLU A 151 -2.57 11.35 14.62
C GLU A 151 -1.66 11.33 13.38
N GLN A 152 -0.83 12.37 13.22
CA GLN A 152 0.02 12.57 12.04
C GLN A 152 0.94 11.38 11.77
N LEU A 153 0.84 10.81 10.57
CA LEU A 153 1.74 9.77 10.09
C LEU A 153 3.07 10.43 9.63
N PHE A 154 4.20 9.93 10.13
CA PHE A 154 5.56 10.39 9.80
C PHE A 154 5.83 11.91 9.98
N GLU A 155 5.17 12.59 10.91
CA GLU A 155 5.41 14.03 11.24
C GLU A 155 5.34 14.96 10.01
N ASN A 156 4.43 14.70 9.07
CA ASN A 156 4.29 15.47 7.83
C ASN A 156 5.56 15.49 6.98
N ARG A 157 6.37 14.43 6.97
CA ARG A 157 7.52 14.32 6.05
C ARG A 157 7.18 13.55 4.77
N CYS A 158 6.08 12.81 4.79
CA CYS A 158 5.58 12.02 3.68
C CYS A 158 4.05 11.93 3.79
N LEU A 159 3.34 12.18 2.69
CA LEU A 159 1.91 11.94 2.60
C LEU A 159 1.67 10.65 1.81
N ILE A 160 0.80 9.79 2.34
CA ILE A 160 0.40 8.55 1.69
C ILE A 160 -1.12 8.62 1.51
N TYR A 161 -1.55 8.58 0.27
CA TYR A 161 -2.94 8.45 -0.13
C TYR A 161 -3.19 7.01 -0.57
N ARG A 162 -4.34 6.47 -0.22
CA ARG A 162 -4.79 5.14 -0.59
C ARG A 162 -6.18 5.20 -1.23
N ARG A 163 -6.45 4.26 -2.12
CA ARG A 163 -7.77 4.10 -2.76
C ARG A 163 -8.00 2.66 -3.18
N GLY A 164 -9.19 2.17 -2.91
CA GLY A 164 -9.65 0.84 -3.27
C GLY A 164 -9.09 -0.24 -2.36
N ILE A 165 -9.92 -1.22 -2.03
CA ILE A 165 -9.57 -2.38 -1.21
C ILE A 165 -9.74 -3.62 -2.08
N GLY A 166 -8.64 -4.28 -2.38
CA GLY A 166 -8.59 -5.55 -3.09
C GLY A 166 -8.17 -6.69 -2.15
N CYS A 167 -7.96 -7.86 -2.75
CA CYS A 167 -7.44 -9.03 -2.07
C CYS A 167 -6.32 -9.64 -2.91
N ASP A 168 -5.17 -9.89 -2.30
CA ASP A 168 -4.06 -10.59 -2.93
C ASP A 168 -3.95 -11.99 -2.33
N THR A 169 -3.80 -12.98 -3.22
CA THR A 169 -3.70 -14.39 -2.88
C THR A 169 -2.39 -14.93 -3.42
N ALA A 170 -1.54 -15.45 -2.55
CA ALA A 170 -0.25 -16.02 -2.94
C ALA A 170 -0.16 -17.47 -2.48
N GLN A 171 0.11 -18.38 -3.43
CA GLN A 171 0.24 -19.81 -3.14
C GLN A 171 1.71 -20.24 -3.19
N GLY A 172 2.15 -20.94 -2.14
CA GLY A 172 3.54 -21.38 -2.06
C GLY A 172 3.80 -22.36 -0.91
N TYR A 173 4.99 -22.97 -0.91
CA TYR A 173 5.41 -23.86 0.17
C TYR A 173 5.87 -23.08 1.40
N TYR A 174 6.43 -21.88 1.21
CA TYR A 174 6.89 -20.96 2.27
C TYR A 174 7.72 -21.65 3.38
N MET A 175 8.56 -22.63 3.03
CA MET A 175 9.28 -23.48 4.01
C MET A 175 10.09 -22.68 5.02
N LEU A 176 10.87 -21.71 4.57
CA LEU A 176 11.68 -20.86 5.45
C LEU A 176 10.79 -20.08 6.45
N ALA A 177 9.70 -19.51 5.95
CA ALA A 177 8.75 -18.77 6.76
C ALA A 177 8.07 -19.65 7.83
N LYS A 178 7.75 -20.90 7.50
CA LYS A 178 7.20 -21.89 8.43
C LYS A 178 8.20 -22.29 9.53
N VAL A 179 9.47 -22.50 9.18
CA VAL A 179 10.53 -22.80 10.16
C VAL A 179 10.68 -21.67 11.17
N GLU A 180 10.64 -20.41 10.70
CA GLU A 180 10.74 -19.25 11.59
C GLU A 180 9.56 -19.13 12.56
N GLU A 181 8.33 -19.45 12.13
CA GLU A 181 7.16 -19.44 13.02
C GLU A 181 7.20 -20.58 14.05
N ILE A 182 7.71 -21.75 13.68
CA ILE A 182 7.98 -22.85 14.63
C ILE A 182 9.05 -22.40 15.64
N GLN A 183 10.12 -21.75 15.17
CA GLN A 183 11.17 -21.22 16.03
C GLN A 183 10.60 -20.19 17.02
N LYS A 184 9.76 -19.24 16.56
CA LYS A 184 9.10 -18.26 17.44
C LYS A 184 8.19 -18.92 18.46
N SER A 185 7.41 -19.91 18.05
CA SER A 185 6.51 -20.65 18.95
C SER A 185 7.28 -21.41 20.02
N PHE A 186 8.41 -22.02 19.63
CA PHE A 186 9.33 -22.70 20.55
C PHE A 186 9.96 -21.73 21.56
N TRP A 187 10.42 -20.56 21.12
CA TRP A 187 10.95 -19.52 22.02
C TRP A 187 9.88 -18.92 22.93
N LYS A 188 8.66 -18.67 22.43
CA LYS A 188 7.52 -18.24 23.26
C LYS A 188 7.19 -19.26 24.34
N MET A 189 7.24 -20.55 24.00
CA MET A 189 7.03 -21.64 24.97
C MET A 189 8.11 -21.63 26.06
N ILE A 190 9.39 -21.48 25.68
CA ILE A 190 10.51 -21.35 26.63
C ILE A 190 10.35 -20.08 27.49
N LEU A 191 9.99 -18.94 26.90
CA LEU A 191 9.75 -17.69 27.62
C LEU A 191 8.60 -17.80 28.62
N ARG A 192 7.48 -18.44 28.26
CA ARG A 192 6.37 -18.70 29.18
C ARG A 192 6.79 -19.58 30.36
N LEU A 193 7.63 -20.58 30.11
CA LEU A 193 8.17 -21.45 31.16
C LEU A 193 9.13 -20.72 32.10
N CYS A 194 9.84 -19.70 31.61
CA CYS A 194 10.84 -18.97 32.39
C CYS A 194 10.32 -17.68 33.08
N ILE A 195 9.31 -16.99 32.51
CA ILE A 195 8.96 -15.61 32.92
C ILE A 195 7.48 -15.44 33.34
N GLY A 196 6.63 -16.47 33.22
CA GLY A 196 5.20 -16.33 33.49
C GLY A 196 4.47 -15.59 32.37
N GLU A 197 3.15 -15.77 32.29
CA GLU A 197 2.33 -15.37 31.15
C GLU A 197 2.32 -13.85 30.91
N GLU A 198 2.63 -13.42 29.68
CA GLU A 198 2.25 -12.09 29.19
C GLU A 198 0.73 -12.07 28.97
N GLU A 199 0.06 -11.06 29.56
CA GLU A 199 -1.36 -10.82 29.37
C GLU A 199 -1.71 -10.67 27.88
N ASN A 200 -2.62 -11.52 27.40
CA ASN A 200 -3.18 -11.36 26.06
C ASN A 200 -4.02 -10.08 26.02
N PHE A 201 -3.55 -9.08 25.28
CA PHE A 201 -4.36 -7.93 24.89
C PHE A 201 -5.58 -8.44 24.09
N MET A 202 -6.73 -8.51 24.76
CA MET A 202 -8.00 -8.79 24.11
C MET A 202 -8.39 -7.57 23.27
N HIS A 203 -8.39 -7.73 21.95
CA HIS A 203 -9.08 -6.79 21.07
C HIS A 203 -10.58 -6.97 21.27
N GLU A 204 -11.23 -5.93 21.79
CA GLU A 204 -12.68 -5.80 21.87
C GLU A 204 -13.27 -5.92 20.45
N GLU A 205 -14.08 -6.95 20.19
CA GLU A 205 -14.80 -7.09 18.94
C GLU A 205 -15.93 -6.05 18.90
N PRO A 206 -15.89 -5.06 18.00
CA PRO A 206 -16.96 -4.07 17.92
C PRO A 206 -18.25 -4.71 17.39
N LYS A 207 -19.40 -4.05 17.61
CA LYS A 207 -20.68 -4.46 17.03
C LYS A 207 -20.63 -4.50 15.49
N PRO A 208 -21.46 -5.33 14.83
CA PRO A 208 -21.60 -5.32 13.37
C PRO A 208 -22.16 -3.95 12.94
N ASP A 209 -21.44 -3.28 12.04
CA ASP A 209 -21.80 -1.99 11.43
C ASP A 209 -21.60 -2.17 9.92
N ASP A 210 -22.65 -1.93 9.14
CA ASP A 210 -22.71 -2.19 7.69
C ASP A 210 -21.68 -1.38 6.90
N ARG A 211 -21.11 -0.32 7.50
CA ARG A 211 -20.04 0.50 6.92
C ARG A 211 -18.69 -0.21 6.85
N PHE A 212 -18.52 -1.32 7.58
CA PHE A 212 -17.27 -2.06 7.61
C PHE A 212 -17.42 -3.39 6.87
N MET A 213 -16.38 -3.78 6.14
CA MET A 213 -16.21 -5.07 5.52
C MET A 213 -15.19 -5.87 6.31
N GLU A 214 -15.53 -7.11 6.65
CA GLU A 214 -14.62 -8.05 7.27
C GLU A 214 -13.90 -8.87 6.20
N MET A 215 -12.57 -8.82 6.19
CA MET A 215 -11.72 -9.63 5.31
C MET A 215 -10.82 -10.55 6.12
N GLU A 216 -10.71 -11.81 5.70
CA GLU A 216 -9.85 -12.80 6.34
C GLU A 216 -8.40 -12.59 5.92
N ARG A 217 -7.50 -12.49 6.90
CA ARG A 217 -6.05 -12.57 6.70
C ARG A 217 -5.59 -13.99 6.97
N ILE A 218 -4.93 -14.59 5.98
CA ILE A 218 -4.34 -15.93 6.10
C ILE A 218 -2.83 -15.78 5.99
N HIS A 219 -2.15 -16.01 7.11
CA HIS A 219 -0.69 -15.91 7.19
C HIS A 219 -0.03 -17.26 7.43
N VAL A 220 1.28 -17.32 7.16
CA VAL A 220 2.10 -18.53 7.38
C VAL A 220 2.07 -18.97 8.85
N GLY A 221 1.90 -18.04 9.80
CA GLY A 221 1.81 -18.34 11.23
C GLY A 221 0.53 -19.05 11.67
N ASP A 222 -0.55 -18.95 10.89
CA ASP A 222 -1.84 -19.59 11.20
C ASP A 222 -1.88 -21.05 10.71
N VAL A 223 -0.85 -21.48 9.97
CA VAL A 223 -0.74 -22.82 9.40
C VAL A 223 -0.26 -23.81 10.45
N ARG A 224 -1.03 -24.88 10.64
CA ARG A 224 -0.65 -25.97 11.56
C ARG A 224 0.67 -26.63 11.12
N ILE A 225 1.47 -27.04 12.11
CA ILE A 225 2.71 -27.81 11.92
C ILE A 225 2.47 -29.10 11.09
N LYS A 226 1.27 -29.69 11.18
CA LYS A 226 0.88 -30.87 10.40
C LYS A 226 0.82 -30.62 8.88
N HIS A 227 0.66 -29.36 8.44
CA HIS A 227 0.63 -28.97 7.02
C HIS A 227 1.95 -28.29 6.59
N PHE A 228 3.05 -28.57 7.29
CA PHE A 228 4.36 -27.96 7.01
C PHE A 228 4.83 -28.21 5.57
N PHE A 229 4.63 -29.41 5.03
CA PHE A 229 5.06 -29.77 3.67
C PHE A 229 4.01 -29.47 2.58
N GLN A 230 2.83 -28.99 2.95
CA GLN A 230 1.77 -28.68 2.00
C GLN A 230 1.87 -27.24 1.48
N LYS A 231 1.36 -27.00 0.28
CA LYS A 231 1.16 -25.64 -0.23
C LYS A 231 0.15 -24.92 0.65
N VAL A 232 0.45 -23.68 0.97
CA VAL A 232 -0.43 -22.78 1.73
C VAL A 232 -0.81 -21.64 0.82
N GLU A 233 -2.09 -21.30 0.84
CA GLU A 233 -2.62 -20.08 0.26
C GLU A 233 -2.58 -19.00 1.33
N LEU A 234 -1.82 -17.95 1.06
CA LEU A 234 -1.78 -16.74 1.87
C LEU A 234 -2.76 -15.73 1.27
N GLN A 235 -3.45 -15.01 2.14
CA GLN A 235 -4.43 -14.02 1.76
C GLN A 235 -4.20 -12.75 2.56
N GLU A 236 -4.07 -11.63 1.88
CA GLU A 236 -3.89 -10.31 2.50
C GLU A 236 -4.73 -9.27 1.74
N PRO A 237 -5.48 -8.40 2.44
CA PRO A 237 -6.13 -7.26 1.81
C PRO A 237 -5.09 -6.33 1.17
N THR A 238 -5.41 -5.76 0.02
CA THR A 238 -4.53 -4.85 -0.70
C THR A 238 -5.15 -3.49 -0.88
N PHE A 239 -4.32 -2.46 -0.96
CA PHE A 239 -4.73 -1.18 -1.51
C PHE A 239 -4.55 -1.23 -3.03
N SER A 240 -5.65 -1.10 -3.76
CA SER A 240 -5.63 -1.15 -5.23
C SER A 240 -4.74 -0.05 -5.80
N GLN A 241 -4.74 1.12 -5.19
CA GLN A 241 -3.87 2.24 -5.56
C GLN A 241 -3.32 2.98 -4.34
N VAL A 242 -2.02 3.27 -4.37
CA VAL A 242 -1.35 4.07 -3.32
C VAL A 242 -0.54 5.18 -4.00
N ILE A 243 -0.73 6.42 -3.57
CA ILE A 243 0.04 7.56 -4.05
C ILE A 243 0.86 8.12 -2.90
N VAL A 244 2.17 8.24 -3.11
CA VAL A 244 3.13 8.71 -2.13
C VAL A 244 3.70 10.05 -2.59
N ILE A 245 3.60 11.06 -1.72
CA ILE A 245 4.05 12.42 -1.97
C ILE A 245 5.10 12.78 -0.94
N TYR A 246 6.27 13.22 -1.39
CA TYR A 246 7.37 13.61 -0.52
C TYR A 246 8.29 14.65 -1.16
N SER A 247 9.08 15.34 -0.35
CA SER A 247 10.12 16.27 -0.80
C SER A 247 11.43 15.98 -0.06
N PHE A 248 12.56 16.23 -0.72
CA PHE A 248 13.89 15.98 -0.14
C PHE A 248 14.36 17.17 0.72
N ALA A 249 15.01 16.86 1.85
CA ALA A 249 15.64 17.86 2.70
C ALA A 249 16.83 18.52 2.00
N SER A 250 17.08 19.81 2.28
CA SER A 250 18.17 20.61 1.69
C SER A 250 19.55 19.97 1.74
N ASN A 251 19.78 19.10 2.73
CA ASN A 251 21.08 18.47 2.96
C ASN A 251 21.24 17.13 2.20
N ALA A 252 20.14 16.54 1.74
CA ALA A 252 20.13 15.33 0.90
C ALA A 252 20.24 15.67 -0.61
N ILE A 253 19.92 16.92 -0.97
CA ILE A 253 19.97 17.52 -2.31
C ILE A 253 21.29 17.28 -3.06
N SER A 254 22.44 17.31 -2.37
CA SER A 254 23.75 17.22 -3.01
C SER A 254 24.11 15.83 -3.54
N ARG A 255 23.34 14.79 -3.23
CA ARG A 255 23.65 13.38 -3.54
C ARG A 255 22.71 12.73 -4.54
N THR A 256 21.60 13.38 -4.91
CA THR A 256 20.61 12.85 -5.85
C THR A 256 20.83 13.43 -7.25
N ARG A 257 20.83 12.58 -8.30
CA ARG A 257 20.94 13.01 -9.70
C ARG A 257 19.65 13.68 -10.23
N ASP A 258 18.54 13.55 -9.51
CA ASP A 258 17.26 14.17 -9.81
C ASP A 258 17.12 15.52 -9.10
N ASP A 259 16.40 16.46 -9.74
CA ASP A 259 16.26 17.85 -9.30
C ASP A 259 15.84 17.95 -7.82
N PRO A 260 16.69 18.51 -6.97
CA PRO A 260 16.54 18.41 -5.52
C PRO A 260 15.45 19.29 -4.89
N ARG A 261 14.80 20.18 -5.64
CA ARG A 261 13.80 21.14 -5.11
C ARG A 261 12.36 20.88 -5.56
N GLY A 262 12.08 19.66 -6.03
CA GLY A 262 10.74 19.27 -6.50
C GLY A 262 9.90 18.51 -5.45
N ILE A 263 8.58 18.56 -5.63
CA ILE A 263 7.67 17.59 -5.01
C ILE A 263 7.77 16.30 -5.83
N HIS A 264 8.00 15.18 -5.15
CA HIS A 264 8.04 13.86 -5.77
C HIS A 264 6.72 13.15 -5.53
N ILE A 265 6.15 12.61 -6.61
CA ILE A 265 4.90 11.84 -6.57
C ILE A 265 5.17 10.49 -7.22
N LYS A 266 4.84 9.43 -6.51
CA LYS A 266 4.92 8.05 -6.99
C LYS A 266 3.58 7.35 -6.80
N GLN A 267 3.19 6.56 -7.78
CA GLN A 267 1.99 5.75 -7.71
C GLN A 267 2.33 4.27 -7.73
N PHE A 268 1.70 3.53 -6.83
CA PHE A 268 1.76 2.08 -6.71
C PHE A 268 0.38 1.46 -6.93
N LYS A 269 0.35 0.23 -7.44
CA LYS A 269 -0.86 -0.57 -7.65
C LYS A 269 -0.78 -1.88 -6.87
N ASP A 270 -1.93 -2.33 -6.37
CA ASP A 270 -2.12 -3.62 -5.68
C ASP A 270 -1.08 -3.89 -4.58
N VAL A 271 -0.96 -2.95 -3.64
CA VAL A 271 0.00 -3.03 -2.54
C VAL A 271 -0.64 -3.78 -1.36
N PRO A 272 -0.11 -4.93 -0.92
CA PRO A 272 -0.61 -5.61 0.27
C PRO A 272 -0.51 -4.71 1.49
N MET A 273 -1.55 -4.70 2.34
CA MET A 273 -1.59 -3.85 3.53
C MET A 273 -0.39 -4.13 4.44
N ALA A 274 -0.08 -5.40 4.71
CA ALA A 274 1.11 -5.80 5.46
C ALA A 274 2.46 -5.32 4.87
N ASP A 275 2.55 -5.16 3.55
CA ASP A 275 3.78 -4.75 2.86
C ASP A 275 3.78 -3.25 2.51
N LEU A 276 2.92 -2.45 3.17
CA LEU A 276 2.81 -1.01 2.90
C LEU A 276 4.11 -0.25 3.16
N GLU A 277 5.02 -0.77 3.99
CA GLU A 277 6.35 -0.19 4.18
C GLU A 277 7.19 -0.17 2.89
N LEU A 278 6.81 -0.98 1.89
CA LEU A 278 7.43 -0.99 0.58
C LEU A 278 7.34 0.37 -0.12
N VAL A 279 6.23 1.10 0.05
CA VAL A 279 5.96 2.35 -0.67
C VAL A 279 6.72 3.55 -0.09
N LEU A 280 7.32 3.37 1.10
CA LEU A 280 8.02 4.46 1.79
C LEU A 280 9.25 4.93 1.00
N PRO A 281 9.41 6.26 0.83
CA PRO A 281 10.60 6.83 0.20
C PRO A 281 11.80 6.73 1.15
N GLU A 282 13.02 6.65 0.60
CA GLU A 282 14.27 6.68 1.38
C GLU A 282 14.28 5.74 2.61
N LYS A 283 14.35 4.45 2.33
CA LYS A 283 14.41 3.40 3.34
C LYS A 283 15.77 3.43 4.05
N LYS A 284 15.77 3.37 5.39
CA LYS A 284 17.03 3.13 6.13
C LYS A 284 17.58 1.77 5.71
N SER A 285 18.89 1.68 5.50
CA SER A 285 19.54 0.41 5.21
C SER A 285 19.24 -0.59 6.33
N PRO A 286 18.96 -1.86 6.00
CA PRO A 286 18.67 -2.87 7.00
C PRO A 286 19.90 -2.98 7.92
N ARG A 287 19.69 -2.68 9.20
CA ARG A 287 20.59 -3.11 10.27
C ARG A 287 20.06 -4.46 10.70
N LEU A 288 20.92 -5.47 10.79
CA LEU A 288 20.56 -6.78 11.34
C LEU A 288 19.78 -6.57 12.64
N SER A 289 18.61 -7.20 12.74
CA SER A 289 17.85 -7.21 13.98
C SER A 289 18.68 -7.90 15.07
N TRP A 290 18.55 -7.49 16.33
CA TRP A 290 19.24 -8.13 17.46
C TRP A 290 19.00 -9.65 17.52
N SER A 291 17.83 -10.10 17.08
CA SER A 291 17.50 -11.53 16.97
C SER A 291 18.31 -12.27 15.90
N GLU A 292 18.66 -11.62 14.79
CA GLU A 292 19.49 -12.19 13.72
C GLU A 292 20.96 -12.27 14.16
N TRP A 293 21.43 -11.28 14.93
CA TRP A 293 22.73 -11.35 15.61
C TRP A 293 22.83 -12.55 16.55
N ILE A 294 21.79 -12.82 17.34
CA ILE A 294 21.75 -13.98 18.25
C ILE A 294 21.75 -15.30 17.47
N LYS A 295 20.98 -15.42 16.38
CA LYS A 295 21.00 -16.62 15.52
C LYS A 295 22.37 -16.86 14.90
N LEU A 296 23.05 -15.79 14.48
CA LEU A 296 24.43 -15.86 14.01
C LEU A 296 25.32 -16.37 15.15
N ILE A 297 25.40 -15.68 16.29
CA ILE A 297 26.23 -16.08 17.43
C ILE A 297 26.00 -17.55 17.84
N PHE A 298 24.73 -18.00 17.94
CA PHE A 298 24.40 -19.36 18.34
C PHE A 298 24.85 -20.41 17.30
N SER A 299 24.75 -20.12 16.00
CA SER A 299 25.30 -20.98 14.95
C SER A 299 26.83 -21.13 15.06
N GLY A 300 27.51 -20.09 15.55
CA GLY A 300 28.95 -20.10 15.82
C GLY A 300 29.31 -20.92 17.04
N VAL A 301 28.59 -20.75 18.14
CA VAL A 301 28.80 -21.53 19.37
C VAL A 301 28.59 -23.03 19.09
N THR A 302 27.55 -23.41 18.34
CA THR A 302 27.29 -24.81 18.00
C THR A 302 28.42 -25.44 17.18
N GLY A 303 28.99 -24.69 16.22
CA GLY A 303 30.12 -25.13 15.42
C GLY A 303 31.41 -25.31 16.22
N VAL A 304 31.70 -24.39 17.15
CA VAL A 304 32.87 -24.47 18.04
C VAL A 304 32.73 -25.60 19.06
N VAL A 305 31.53 -25.82 19.61
CA VAL A 305 31.25 -26.90 20.57
C VAL A 305 31.38 -28.27 19.90
N LEU A 306 30.86 -28.46 18.68
CA LEU A 306 31.02 -29.73 17.94
C LEU A 306 32.47 -30.05 17.61
N LEU A 307 33.28 -29.04 17.29
CA LEU A 307 34.72 -29.22 17.08
C LEU A 307 35.43 -29.55 18.40
N SER A 308 35.05 -28.91 19.50
CA SER A 308 35.64 -29.19 20.82
C SER A 308 35.31 -30.61 21.30
N ASN A 309 34.07 -31.10 21.14
CA ASN A 309 33.66 -32.43 21.61
C ASN A 309 34.26 -33.58 20.79
N ASN A 310 34.27 -33.46 19.46
CA ASN A 310 34.89 -34.48 18.60
C ASN A 310 36.40 -34.56 18.82
N PHE A 311 37.04 -33.44 19.18
CA PHE A 311 38.48 -33.40 19.39
C PHE A 311 38.89 -33.78 20.83
N PHE A 312 38.08 -33.47 21.85
CA PHE A 312 38.30 -33.94 23.23
C PHE A 312 38.28 -35.47 23.31
N PHE A 313 37.48 -36.13 22.47
CA PHE A 313 37.44 -37.60 22.34
C PHE A 313 38.68 -38.17 21.61
N SER A 314 39.27 -37.41 20.68
CA SER A 314 40.51 -37.79 19.97
C SER A 314 41.81 -37.42 20.71
N SER A 315 41.74 -36.50 21.69
CA SER A 315 42.90 -35.97 22.44
C SER A 315 43.37 -36.90 23.58
N LYS A 316 43.21 -38.22 23.44
CA LYS A 316 43.89 -39.22 24.30
C LYS A 316 45.19 -39.76 23.68
N ARG A 317 45.62 -39.27 22.52
CA ARG A 317 46.86 -39.73 21.86
C ARG A 317 47.64 -38.57 21.22
N HIS A 318 48.78 -38.28 21.83
CA HIS A 318 49.90 -37.43 21.37
C HIS A 318 49.85 -35.90 21.56
N SER A 319 50.97 -35.45 22.12
CA SER A 319 51.39 -34.09 22.50
C SER A 319 51.71 -33.22 21.30
N SER A 320 50.75 -32.42 20.83
CA SER A 320 51.00 -31.26 19.96
C SER A 320 49.94 -30.18 20.18
N PHE A 321 50.18 -29.27 21.14
CA PHE A 321 49.28 -28.15 21.46
C PHE A 321 49.21 -27.09 20.34
N VAL A 322 50.28 -26.93 19.56
CA VAL A 322 50.41 -25.91 18.50
C VAL A 322 49.45 -26.12 17.31
N PRO A 323 49.34 -27.30 16.67
CA PRO A 323 48.38 -27.50 15.58
C PRO A 323 46.92 -27.39 16.03
N LEU A 324 46.62 -27.73 17.29
CA LEU A 324 45.30 -27.53 17.89
C LEU A 324 44.93 -26.03 17.90
N ALA A 325 45.80 -25.18 18.43
CA ALA A 325 45.56 -23.75 18.49
C ALA A 325 45.34 -23.15 17.10
N PHE A 326 46.10 -23.60 16.09
CA PHE A 326 45.93 -23.16 14.71
C PHE A 326 44.60 -23.61 14.09
N THR A 327 44.15 -24.83 14.34
CA THR A 327 42.85 -25.32 13.83
C THR A 327 41.66 -24.57 14.42
N ILE A 328 41.70 -24.27 15.73
CA ILE A 328 40.66 -23.49 16.40
C ILE A 328 40.66 -22.05 15.88
N LEU A 329 41.83 -21.44 15.70
CA LEU A 329 41.97 -20.10 15.14
C LEU A 329 41.47 -20.03 13.69
N ALA A 330 41.83 -21.01 12.85
CA ALA A 330 41.38 -21.09 11.47
C ALA A 330 39.86 -21.30 11.38
N ALA A 331 39.28 -22.15 12.24
CA ALA A 331 37.84 -22.33 12.34
C ALA A 331 37.13 -21.05 12.78
N PHE A 332 37.69 -20.31 13.74
CA PHE A 332 37.17 -19.03 14.19
C PHE A 332 37.21 -17.96 13.09
N VAL A 333 38.35 -17.82 12.41
CA VAL A 333 38.51 -16.87 11.28
C VAL A 333 37.58 -17.23 10.12
N GLY A 334 37.51 -18.52 9.75
CA GLY A 334 36.59 -18.99 8.71
C GLY A 334 35.12 -18.76 9.08
N TYR A 335 34.78 -18.88 10.35
CA TYR A 335 33.45 -18.57 10.85
C TYR A 335 33.12 -17.07 10.77
N CYS A 336 34.02 -16.20 11.23
CA CYS A 336 33.89 -14.75 11.10
C CYS A 336 33.71 -14.33 9.63
N PHE A 337 34.49 -14.94 8.73
CA PHE A 337 34.37 -14.74 7.29
C PHE A 337 33.01 -15.21 6.76
N LYS A 338 32.54 -16.40 7.16
CA LYS A 338 31.21 -16.92 6.79
C LYS A 338 30.09 -15.99 7.25
N VAL A 339 30.12 -15.51 8.50
CA VAL A 339 29.11 -14.59 9.04
C VAL A 339 29.09 -13.28 8.24
N TYR A 340 30.27 -12.70 7.97
CA TYR A 340 30.40 -11.49 7.18
C TYR A 340 29.83 -11.65 5.77
N PHE A 341 30.26 -12.67 5.02
CA PHE A 341 29.77 -12.91 3.66
C PHE A 341 28.29 -13.27 3.61
N THR A 342 27.80 -14.06 4.58
CA THR A 342 26.37 -14.39 4.68
C THR A 342 25.54 -13.13 4.89
N PHE A 343 26.00 -12.22 5.76
CA PHE A 343 25.37 -10.92 5.94
C PHE A 343 25.34 -10.10 4.63
N HIS A 344 26.47 -10.02 3.92
CA HIS A 344 26.52 -9.30 2.64
C HIS A 344 25.59 -9.89 1.58
N ILE A 345 25.52 -11.22 1.46
CA ILE A 345 24.61 -11.91 0.53
C ILE A 345 23.15 -11.61 0.90
N ASN A 346 22.81 -11.70 2.19
CA ASN A 346 21.46 -11.40 2.67
C ASN A 346 21.05 -9.94 2.40
N VAL A 347 21.98 -8.99 2.57
CA VAL A 347 21.74 -7.57 2.25
C VAL A 347 21.55 -7.36 0.75
N LEU A 348 22.34 -8.02 -0.10
CA LEU A 348 22.16 -7.95 -1.56
C LEU A 348 20.82 -8.53 -2.00
N GLU A 349 20.44 -9.67 -1.44
CA GLU A 349 19.15 -10.31 -1.72
C GLU A 349 17.98 -9.45 -1.25
N TYR A 350 18.09 -8.84 -0.06
CA TYR A 350 17.14 -7.86 0.44
C TYR A 350 16.95 -6.69 -0.54
N HIS A 351 18.04 -6.13 -1.06
CA HIS A 351 17.98 -5.07 -2.07
C HIS A 351 17.34 -5.53 -3.38
N ARG A 352 17.62 -6.75 -3.83
CA ARG A 352 16.97 -7.33 -5.03
C ARG A 352 15.47 -7.47 -4.84
N LEU A 353 15.03 -8.08 -3.73
CA LEU A 353 13.62 -8.30 -3.43
C LEU A 353 12.85 -6.98 -3.33
N ILE A 354 13.40 -5.99 -2.63
CA ILE A 354 12.81 -4.65 -2.58
C ILE A 354 12.74 -4.01 -3.96
N SER A 355 13.83 -4.04 -4.72
CA SER A 355 13.88 -3.36 -6.01
C SER A 355 12.90 -3.98 -7.00
N LYS A 356 12.84 -5.32 -7.04
CA LYS A 356 11.87 -6.06 -7.85
C LYS A 356 10.44 -5.75 -7.41
N SER A 357 10.17 -5.80 -6.12
CA SER A 357 8.82 -5.53 -5.59
C SER A 357 8.36 -4.09 -5.84
N ILE A 358 9.25 -3.10 -5.66
CA ILE A 358 8.97 -1.71 -6.03
C ILE A 358 8.71 -1.61 -7.53
N TYR A 359 9.54 -2.23 -8.38
CA TYR A 359 9.38 -2.17 -9.82
C TYR A 359 8.05 -2.78 -10.28
N ASP A 360 7.71 -3.97 -9.79
CA ASP A 360 6.49 -4.68 -10.15
C ASP A 360 5.23 -3.94 -9.68
N LYS A 361 5.32 -3.21 -8.56
CA LYS A 361 4.17 -2.51 -7.94
C LYS A 361 4.09 -1.03 -8.31
N GLN A 362 5.18 -0.40 -8.74
CA GLN A 362 5.19 1.01 -9.12
C GLN A 362 4.58 1.14 -10.52
N SER A 363 3.36 1.67 -10.58
CA SER A 363 2.68 1.93 -11.86
C SER A 363 3.33 3.10 -12.59
N ASP A 364 3.48 4.23 -11.91
CA ASP A 364 3.81 5.50 -12.54
C ASP A 364 4.59 6.42 -11.61
N SER A 365 5.24 7.42 -12.19
CA SER A 365 5.89 8.49 -11.44
C SER A 365 5.58 9.84 -12.06
N HIS A 366 5.51 10.87 -11.21
CA HIS A 366 5.36 12.26 -11.59
C HIS A 366 4.22 12.51 -12.60
N LEU A 367 4.56 12.86 -13.85
CA LEU A 367 3.60 13.16 -14.92
C LEU A 367 2.71 11.96 -15.25
N GLY A 368 3.26 10.74 -15.21
CA GLY A 368 2.47 9.53 -15.42
C GLY A 368 1.38 9.39 -14.35
N THR A 369 1.71 9.70 -13.09
CA THR A 369 0.73 9.69 -12.00
C THR A 369 -0.35 10.75 -12.19
N LEU A 370 -0.01 11.95 -12.68
CA LEU A 370 -0.98 12.99 -12.98
C LEU A 370 -1.94 12.57 -14.10
N LEU A 371 -1.41 12.08 -15.22
CA LEU A 371 -2.22 11.61 -16.36
C LEU A 371 -3.15 10.46 -15.95
N HIS A 372 -2.62 9.51 -15.16
CA HIS A 372 -3.40 8.39 -14.66
C HIS A 372 -4.47 8.87 -13.67
N LEU A 373 -4.17 9.84 -12.80
CA LEU A 373 -5.16 10.45 -11.92
C LEU A 373 -6.28 11.13 -12.70
N CYS A 374 -5.97 11.97 -13.70
CA CYS A 374 -6.97 12.63 -14.54
C CYS A 374 -7.91 11.62 -15.23
N THR A 375 -7.32 10.52 -15.74
CA THR A 375 -8.07 9.42 -16.33
C THR A 375 -8.97 8.73 -15.30
N ASN A 376 -8.47 8.54 -14.08
CA ASN A 376 -9.21 7.92 -12.99
C ASN A 376 -10.39 8.77 -12.52
N VAL A 377 -10.21 10.09 -12.36
CA VAL A 377 -11.31 11.03 -12.04
C VAL A 377 -12.40 10.87 -13.08
N THR A 378 -12.04 11.02 -14.35
CA THR A 378 -12.98 10.97 -15.48
C THR A 378 -13.75 9.66 -15.50
N ASN A 379 -13.06 8.54 -15.34
CA ASN A 379 -13.69 7.22 -15.35
C ASN A 379 -14.62 7.05 -14.15
N GLN A 380 -14.21 7.44 -12.95
CA GLN A 380 -15.01 7.29 -11.73
C GLN A 380 -16.29 8.11 -11.83
N GLU A 381 -16.17 9.40 -12.19
CA GLU A 381 -17.27 10.32 -12.43
C GLU A 381 -18.26 9.82 -13.49
N THR A 382 -17.72 9.29 -14.59
CA THR A 382 -18.54 8.70 -15.67
C THR A 382 -19.29 7.46 -15.18
N MET A 383 -18.62 6.56 -14.45
CA MET A 383 -19.24 5.33 -13.94
C MET A 383 -20.33 5.61 -12.91
N GLU A 384 -20.11 6.54 -11.98
CA GLU A 384 -21.13 6.96 -11.01
C GLU A 384 -22.34 7.58 -11.71
N THR A 385 -22.12 8.46 -12.70
CA THR A 385 -23.22 9.05 -13.47
C THR A 385 -24.00 7.98 -14.25
N ILE A 386 -23.32 7.02 -14.87
CA ILE A 386 -23.97 5.93 -15.62
C ILE A 386 -24.79 5.04 -14.69
N VAL A 387 -24.24 4.65 -13.54
CA VAL A 387 -24.93 3.81 -12.54
C VAL A 387 -26.14 4.55 -11.99
N GLY A 388 -25.99 5.82 -11.60
CA GLY A 388 -27.09 6.63 -11.11
C GLY A 388 -28.20 6.79 -12.15
N TYR A 389 -27.85 7.13 -13.40
CA TYR A 389 -28.81 7.22 -14.49
C TYR A 389 -29.54 5.90 -14.74
N PHE A 390 -28.81 4.78 -14.76
CA PHE A 390 -29.40 3.47 -14.99
C PHE A 390 -30.40 3.09 -13.89
N VAL A 391 -30.08 3.34 -12.62
CA VAL A 391 -30.99 3.08 -11.49
C VAL A 391 -32.25 3.93 -11.61
N LEU A 392 -32.13 5.22 -11.94
CA LEU A 392 -33.30 6.09 -12.13
C LEU A 392 -34.13 5.67 -13.34
N LEU A 393 -33.51 5.20 -14.42
CA LEU A 393 -34.22 4.67 -15.58
C LEU A 393 -35.08 3.45 -15.22
N VAL A 394 -34.59 2.61 -14.30
CA VAL A 394 -35.32 1.42 -13.83
C VAL A 394 -36.42 1.77 -12.84
N LEU A 395 -36.17 2.72 -11.91
CA LEU A 395 -37.13 3.10 -10.88
C LEU A 395 -38.19 4.10 -11.37
N GLY A 396 -37.88 4.92 -12.38
CA GLY A 396 -38.69 6.06 -12.80
C GLY A 396 -38.61 7.18 -11.78
N THR A 397 -39.57 7.23 -10.85
CA THR A 397 -39.61 8.19 -9.75
C THR A 397 -39.17 7.52 -8.45
N ALA A 398 -38.13 8.04 -7.80
CA ALA A 398 -37.61 7.45 -6.57
C ALA A 398 -37.28 8.52 -5.52
N THR A 399 -37.43 8.15 -4.24
CA THR A 399 -36.88 8.94 -3.14
C THR A 399 -35.36 8.76 -3.06
N LYS A 400 -34.64 9.71 -2.44
CA LYS A 400 -33.18 9.63 -2.27
C LYS A 400 -32.72 8.34 -1.58
N GLN A 401 -33.50 7.86 -0.60
CA GLN A 401 -33.18 6.64 0.15
C GLN A 401 -33.34 5.38 -0.72
N GLU A 402 -34.41 5.29 -1.49
CA GLU A 402 -34.63 4.18 -2.43
C GLU A 402 -33.57 4.15 -3.52
N PHE A 403 -33.18 5.32 -4.03
CA PHE A 403 -32.10 5.46 -5.00
C PHE A 403 -30.77 4.93 -4.44
N ALA A 404 -30.37 5.37 -3.25
CA ALA A 404 -29.15 4.92 -2.59
C ALA A 404 -29.12 3.39 -2.39
N LEU A 405 -30.25 2.82 -1.94
CA LEU A 405 -30.37 1.37 -1.72
C LEU A 405 -30.24 0.58 -3.03
N HIS A 406 -30.88 1.03 -4.10
CA HIS A 406 -30.82 0.36 -5.41
C HIS A 406 -29.45 0.49 -6.09
N CYS A 407 -28.75 1.62 -5.91
CA CYS A 407 -27.37 1.76 -6.36
C CYS A 407 -26.46 0.71 -5.70
N ASN A 408 -26.51 0.60 -4.37
CA ASN A 408 -25.71 -0.39 -3.64
C ASN A 408 -26.09 -1.83 -4.01
N TYR A 409 -27.40 -2.11 -4.16
CA TYR A 409 -27.89 -3.43 -4.58
C TYR A 409 -27.42 -3.81 -5.98
N LEU A 410 -27.45 -2.88 -6.93
CA LEU A 410 -26.95 -3.10 -8.30
C LEU A 410 -25.45 -3.41 -8.30
N MET A 411 -24.67 -2.66 -7.51
CA MET A 411 -23.22 -2.89 -7.36
C MET A 411 -22.90 -4.26 -6.75
N GLU A 412 -23.62 -4.66 -5.70
CA GLU A 412 -23.38 -5.95 -5.06
C GLU A 412 -23.84 -7.13 -5.94
N ARG A 413 -25.01 -7.02 -6.57
CA ARG A 413 -25.60 -8.12 -7.34
C ARG A 413 -24.91 -8.36 -8.68
N GLU A 414 -24.73 -7.31 -9.48
CA GLU A 414 -24.26 -7.46 -10.87
C GLU A 414 -22.73 -7.36 -10.97
N PHE A 415 -22.09 -6.65 -10.05
CA PHE A 415 -20.64 -6.42 -10.08
C PHE A 415 -19.87 -7.16 -8.97
N GLN A 416 -20.57 -7.75 -8.01
CA GLN A 416 -19.96 -8.38 -6.82
C GLN A 416 -19.10 -7.41 -6.01
N GLU A 417 -19.42 -6.12 -6.07
CA GLU A 417 -18.71 -5.05 -5.38
C GLU A 417 -19.51 -4.57 -4.17
N ARG A 418 -18.87 -4.60 -3.00
CA ARG A 418 -19.44 -4.08 -1.74
C ARG A 418 -18.93 -2.66 -1.47
N CYS A 419 -19.09 -1.77 -2.44
CA CYS A 419 -18.79 -0.34 -2.28
C CYS A 419 -19.96 0.41 -1.64
N GLU A 420 -19.69 1.58 -1.07
CA GLU A 420 -20.72 2.50 -0.58
C GLU A 420 -20.92 3.59 -1.63
N PHE A 421 -21.95 3.47 -2.48
CA PHE A 421 -22.13 4.36 -3.62
C PHE A 421 -22.40 5.81 -3.20
N GLU A 422 -21.67 6.76 -3.78
CA GLU A 422 -21.80 8.20 -3.50
C GLU A 422 -23.00 8.80 -4.26
N TYR A 423 -24.19 8.49 -3.76
CA TYR A 423 -25.44 8.83 -4.43
C TYR A 423 -25.71 10.34 -4.51
N ASP A 424 -25.28 11.13 -3.52
CA ASP A 424 -25.50 12.59 -3.53
C ASP A 424 -24.70 13.27 -4.67
N ASP A 425 -23.42 12.91 -4.85
CA ASP A 425 -22.60 13.43 -5.94
C ASP A 425 -23.13 12.94 -7.31
N ALA A 426 -23.61 11.70 -7.40
CA ALA A 426 -24.24 11.19 -8.60
C ALA A 426 -25.52 11.98 -8.98
N LEU A 427 -26.38 12.30 -8.02
CA LEU A 427 -27.60 13.10 -8.27
C LEU A 427 -27.25 14.52 -8.73
N ASP A 428 -26.26 15.16 -8.10
CA ASP A 428 -25.81 16.50 -8.50
C ASP A 428 -25.26 16.52 -9.94
N LYS A 429 -24.54 15.46 -10.36
CA LYS A 429 -24.06 15.31 -11.75
C LYS A 429 -25.21 15.16 -12.73
N LEU A 430 -26.20 14.33 -12.41
CA LEU A 430 -27.37 14.12 -13.26
C LEU A 430 -28.19 15.40 -13.40
N ARG A 431 -28.34 16.17 -12.32
CA ARG A 431 -28.95 17.51 -12.37
C ARG A 431 -28.16 18.45 -13.26
N ALA A 432 -26.83 18.47 -13.14
CA ALA A 432 -25.96 19.31 -13.96
C ALA A 432 -25.96 18.93 -15.46
N PHE A 433 -26.29 17.68 -15.80
CA PHE A 433 -26.44 17.22 -17.18
C PHE A 433 -27.87 17.31 -17.71
N GLU A 434 -28.80 17.92 -16.95
CA GLU A 434 -30.22 18.04 -17.32
C GLU A 434 -30.88 16.67 -17.59
N LEU A 435 -30.44 15.64 -16.86
CA LEU A 435 -30.96 14.28 -16.95
C LEU A 435 -31.93 13.94 -15.79
N LEU A 436 -32.19 14.91 -14.91
CA LEU A 436 -32.99 14.73 -13.71
C LEU A 436 -33.92 15.93 -13.52
N ASP A 437 -35.22 15.63 -13.41
CA ASP A 437 -36.25 16.59 -13.05
C ASP A 437 -36.68 16.35 -11.59
N GLU A 438 -36.57 17.38 -10.75
CA GLU A 438 -37.03 17.31 -9.37
C GLU A 438 -38.53 17.60 -9.32
N VAL A 439 -39.32 16.58 -9.02
CA VAL A 439 -40.72 16.77 -8.67
C VAL A 439 -40.77 17.27 -7.23
N THR A 440 -40.81 18.59 -7.06
CA THR A 440 -41.04 19.19 -5.74
C THR A 440 -42.45 18.80 -5.28
N GLN A 441 -42.56 17.93 -4.28
CA GLN A 441 -43.82 17.63 -3.60
C GLN A 441 -44.14 18.68 -2.55
#